data_AF-A0A1H8H537-F1
#
_entry.id   AF-A0A1H8H537-F1
#
_cell.length_a   1.000
_cell.length_b   1.000
_cell.length_c   1.000
_cell.angle_alpha   90.00
_cell.angle_beta   90.00
_cell.angle_gamma   90.00
#
_symmetry.space_group_name_H-M   'P 1'
#
loop_
_entity.id
_entity.type
_entity.pdbx_description
1 polymer ?
#
loop_
_entity_poly.entity_id
_entity_poly.type
_entity_poly.pdbx_seq_one_letter_code
_entity_poly.pdbx_strand_id
1 'polypeptide(L)' 'MATAYVIAADAFSNAPREGRSSWTWYTGLVGWIYSAGIEDILGLTRNGSDLQLNPCLLKGWPEVTLTLCRATSLCILA' A
#
# COMPACT_ATOMS: atom_id res chain seq x y z
N MET A 1 -12.43 17.76 4.70
CA MET A 1 -12.73 16.86 5.85
C MET A 1 -12.22 15.50 5.45
N ALA A 2 -11.07 15.11 5.97
CA ALA A 2 -10.47 13.82 5.64
C ALA A 2 -11.13 12.69 6.46
N THR A 3 -11.21 11.51 5.88
CA THR A 3 -11.75 10.30 6.52
C THR A 3 -10.58 9.46 7.02
N ALA A 4 -10.71 8.85 8.19
CA ALA A 4 -9.61 8.11 8.84
C ALA A 4 -9.18 6.81 8.12
N TYR A 5 -9.87 6.44 7.04
CA TYR A 5 -9.69 5.18 6.32
C TYR A 5 -9.37 5.37 4.83
N VAL A 6 -9.38 6.61 4.34
CA VAL A 6 -9.18 6.90 2.93
C VAL A 6 -8.07 7.92 2.80
N ILE A 7 -7.23 7.71 1.80
CA ILE A 7 -6.15 8.63 1.49
C ILE A 7 -6.74 9.94 0.95
N ALA A 8 -6.26 11.06 1.48
CA ALA A 8 -6.58 12.40 1.01
C ALA A 8 -5.62 12.80 -0.13
N ALA A 9 -6.10 13.57 -1.10
CA ALA A 9 -5.22 14.11 -2.16
C ALA A 9 -4.33 15.25 -1.63
N ASP A 10 -4.89 16.11 -0.76
CA ASP A 10 -4.21 17.29 -0.26
C ASP A 10 -4.12 17.27 1.27
N ALA A 11 -2.94 17.62 1.79
CA ALA A 11 -2.70 17.96 3.18
C ALA A 11 -2.10 19.37 3.25
N PHE A 12 -2.74 20.25 4.02
CA PHE A 12 -2.26 21.61 4.21
C PHE A 12 -1.17 21.64 5.27
N SER A 13 -0.02 22.24 4.94
CA SER A 13 1.15 22.35 5.82
C SER A 13 1.41 23.76 6.35
N ASN A 14 0.61 24.76 5.95
CA ASN A 14 0.77 26.15 6.35
C ASN A 14 -0.38 26.67 7.22
N ALA A 15 -0.05 27.60 8.12
CA ALA A 15 -1.05 28.31 8.90
C ALA A 15 -2.02 29.09 7.97
N PRO A 16 -3.33 29.17 8.29
CA PRO A 16 -4.02 28.68 9.49
C PRO A 16 -4.68 27.29 9.30
N ARG A 17 -4.32 26.54 8.27
CA ARG A 17 -5.01 25.29 7.88
C ARG A 17 -4.16 24.04 8.08
N GLU A 18 -3.04 24.15 8.80
CA GLU A 18 -2.16 23.01 9.03
C GLU A 18 -2.92 21.79 9.58
N GLY A 19 -2.52 20.61 9.13
CA GLY A 19 -3.15 19.35 9.54
C GLY A 19 -4.56 19.12 8.97
N ARG A 20 -5.11 20.06 8.19
CA ARG A 20 -6.35 19.81 7.43
C ARG A 20 -6.03 19.06 6.15
N SER A 21 -6.97 18.22 5.76
CA SER A 21 -6.90 17.47 4.52
C SER A 21 -8.28 17.39 3.84
N SER A 22 -8.24 17.33 2.51
CA SER A 22 -9.40 17.44 1.62
C SER A 22 -9.25 16.50 0.43
N TRP A 23 -10.30 16.41 -0.40
CA TRP A 23 -10.33 15.58 -1.61
C TRP A 23 -10.02 14.10 -1.33
N THR A 24 -10.83 13.50 -0.46
CA THR A 24 -10.82 12.06 -0.18
C THR A 24 -11.51 11.26 -1.27
N TRP A 25 -11.32 9.94 -1.28
CA TRP A 25 -11.94 8.93 -2.17
C TRP A 25 -11.37 8.85 -3.58
N TYR A 26 -11.25 9.96 -4.29
CA TYR A 26 -10.90 9.96 -5.71
C TYR A 26 -9.53 10.58 -5.95
N THR A 27 -8.49 9.95 -5.39
CA THR A 27 -7.10 10.36 -5.61
C THR A 27 -6.29 9.21 -6.22
N GLY A 28 -5.53 9.52 -7.28
CA GLY A 28 -4.58 8.58 -7.88
C GLY A 28 -3.48 8.12 -6.92
N LEU A 29 -3.27 8.85 -5.82
CA LEU A 29 -2.34 8.49 -4.75
C LEU A 29 -2.64 7.10 -4.16
N VAL A 30 -3.90 6.65 -4.18
CA VAL A 30 -4.27 5.30 -3.71
C VAL A 30 -3.53 4.20 -4.48
N GLY A 31 -3.36 4.37 -5.80
CA GLY A 31 -2.66 3.40 -6.63
C GLY A 31 -1.17 3.33 -6.29
N TRP A 32 -0.55 4.48 -6.10
CA TRP A 32 0.86 4.58 -5.70
C TRP A 32 1.11 3.97 -4.32
N ILE A 33 0.27 4.27 -3.33
CA ILE A 33 0.42 3.71 -1.98
C ILE A 33 0.15 2.21 -1.98
N TYR A 34 -0.81 1.73 -2.77
CA TYR A 34 -1.09 0.31 -2.89
C TYR A 34 0.09 -0.46 -3.51
N SER A 35 0.65 0.06 -4.61
CA SER A 35 1.83 -0.54 -5.25
C SER A 35 3.04 -0.49 -4.31
N ALA A 36 3.33 0.65 -3.68
CA ALA A 36 4.43 0.75 -2.71
C ALA A 36 4.28 -0.22 -1.53
N GLY A 37 3.05 -0.39 -1.02
CA GLY A 37 2.78 -1.37 0.05
C GLY A 37 3.11 -2.80 -0.36
N ILE A 38 2.70 -3.23 -1.56
CA ILE A 38 2.86 -4.60 -2.02
C ILE A 38 4.26 -4.87 -2.61
N GLU A 39 4.75 -3.97 -3.44
CA GLU A 39 5.97 -4.17 -4.22
C GLU A 39 7.22 -3.73 -3.45
N ASP A 40 7.17 -2.61 -2.73
CA ASP A 40 8.34 -2.06 -2.05
C ASP A 40 8.45 -2.53 -0.60
N ILE A 41 7.37 -2.45 0.19
CA ILE A 41 7.38 -2.84 1.61
C ILE A 41 7.33 -4.36 1.74
N LEU A 42 6.31 -4.98 1.16
CA LEU A 42 6.15 -6.43 1.19
C LEU A 42 7.07 -7.15 0.20
N GLY A 43 7.60 -6.44 -0.79
CA GLY A 43 8.59 -6.99 -1.71
C GLY A 43 8.03 -7.93 -2.78
N LEU A 44 6.70 -7.99 -2.95
CA LEU A 44 6.04 -8.93 -3.84
C LEU A 44 5.86 -8.30 -5.22
N THR A 45 6.67 -8.75 -6.18
CA THR A 45 6.57 -8.31 -7.58
C THR A 45 6.25 -9.49 -8.50
N ARG A 46 5.67 -9.18 -9.65
CA ARG A 46 5.30 -10.16 -10.67
C ARG A 46 6.11 -9.91 -11.94
N ASN A 47 6.82 -10.92 -12.41
CA ASN A 47 7.48 -10.90 -13.71
C ASN A 47 6.88 -11.98 -14.61
N GLY A 48 5.90 -11.61 -15.44
CA GLY A 48 5.19 -12.56 -16.30
C GLY A 48 4.41 -13.63 -15.51
N SER A 49 4.84 -14.89 -15.62
CA SER A 49 4.32 -16.02 -14.84
C SER A 49 4.85 -16.05 -13.41
N ASP A 50 6.04 -15.49 -13.20
CA ASP A 50 6.82 -15.71 -12.01
C ASP A 50 6.46 -14.69 -10.92
N LEU A 51 6.61 -15.11 -9.67
CA LEU A 51 6.49 -14.27 -8.49
C LEU A 51 7.87 -14.13 -7.86
N GLN A 52 8.27 -12.90 -7.61
CA GLN A 52 9.48 -12.59 -6.89
C GLN A 52 9.12 -11.97 -5.54
N LEU A 53 9.77 -12.44 -4.49
CA LEU A 53 9.59 -11.96 -3.14
C LEU A 53 10.92 -11.43 -2.61
N ASN A 54 10.98 -10.14 -2.31
CA ASN A 54 12.15 -9.45 -1.74
C ASN A 54 11.70 -8.49 -0.64
N PRO A 55 11.30 -8.99 0.54
CA PRO A 55 10.62 -8.21 1.57
C PRO A 55 11.54 -7.16 2.19
N CYS A 56 11.05 -5.93 2.33
CA CYS A 56 11.72 -4.81 2.99
C CYS A 56 10.93 -4.39 4.23
N LEU A 57 10.75 -5.34 5.16
CA LEU A 57 9.89 -5.12 6.32
C LEU A 57 10.49 -4.10 7.28
N LEU A 58 9.60 -3.26 7.83
CA LEU A 58 9.95 -2.37 8.93
C LEU A 58 10.35 -3.21 10.14
N LYS A 59 11.33 -2.74 10.93
CA LYS A 59 11.87 -3.46 12.10
C LYS A 59 10.81 -3.90 13.14
N GLY A 60 9.65 -3.26 13.16
CA GLY A 60 8.55 -3.60 14.06
C GLY A 60 7.63 -4.72 13.58
N TRP A 61 7.83 -5.25 12.36
CA TRP A 61 6.98 -6.29 11.78
C TRP A 61 7.74 -7.62 11.79
N PRO A 62 7.51 -8.49 12.80
CA PRO A 62 8.28 -9.73 12.95
C PRO A 62 7.93 -10.77 11.88
N GLU A 63 6.69 -10.76 11.38
CA GLU A 63 6.19 -11.71 10.41
C GLU A 63 5.06 -11.07 9.60
N VAL A 64 4.93 -11.45 8.33
CA VAL A 64 3.82 -11.06 7.47
C VAL A 64 3.42 -12.25 6.59
N THR A 65 2.14 -12.58 6.59
CA THR A 65 1.58 -13.62 5.71
C THR A 65 0.81 -12.98 4.56
N LEU A 66 1.05 -13.43 3.33
CA LEU A 66 0.38 -12.95 2.13
C LEU A 66 -0.38 -14.09 1.45
N THR A 67 -1.68 -13.88 1.21
CA THR A 67 -2.52 -14.83 0.48
C THR A 67 -2.87 -14.26 -0.89
N LEU A 68 -2.42 -14.95 -1.94
CA LEU A 68 -2.66 -14.53 -3.33
C LEU A 68 -3.65 -15.50 -3.99
N CYS A 69 -4.84 -15.00 -4.28
CA CYS A 69 -5.83 -15.73 -5.07
C CYS A 69 -5.54 -15.50 -6.57
N ARG A 70 -4.81 -16.42 -7.19
CA ARG A 70 -4.71 -16.50 -8.65
C ARG A 70 -5.77 -17.48 -9.17
N ALA A 71 -6.37 -17.19 -10.33
CA ALA A 71 -7.27 -18.13 -11.03
C ALA A 71 -6.60 -19.49 -11.35
N THR A 72 -5.27 -19.52 -11.33
CA THR A 72 -4.33 -20.66 -11.44
C THR A 72 -4.23 -21.62 -10.26
N SER A 73 -3.95 -21.08 -9.07
CA SER A 73 -3.56 -21.85 -7.87
C SER A 73 -3.48 -20.92 -6.66
N LEU A 74 -4.00 -21.36 -5.51
CA LEU A 74 -3.89 -20.66 -4.23
C LEU A 74 -2.49 -20.93 -3.67
N CYS A 75 -1.63 -19.91 -3.63
CA CYS A 75 -0.26 -20.03 -3.12
C CYS A 75 -0.20 -19.36 -1.75
N ILE A 76 0.03 -20.15 -0.70
CA ILE A 76 0.29 -19.65 0.65
C ILE A 76 1.82 -19.66 0.79
N LEU A 77 2.42 -18.48 0.92
CA LEU A 77 3.83 -18.35 1.29
C LEU A 77 3.86 -18.23 2.83
N ALA A 78 4.41 -19.26 3.47
CA ALA A 78 4.69 -19.32 4.90
C ALA A 78 6.09 -18.77 5.19
#